data_AF-A0A354HST9-F1
#
_entry.id   AF-A0A354HST9-F1
#
_cell.length_a   1.000
_cell.length_b   1.000
_cell.length_c   1.000
_cell.angle_alpha   90.00
_cell.angle_beta   90.00
_cell.angle_gamma   90.00
#
_symmetry.space_group_name_H-M   'P 1'
#
loop_
_entity.id
_entity.type
_entity.pdbx_description
1 polymer ?
#
loop_
_entity_poly.entity_id
_entity_poly.type
_entity_poly.pdbx_seq_one_letter_code
_entity_poly.pdbx_strand_id
1 'polypeptide(L)' 'LANIIVERESHKGIVIGRGGSMLKIIGTGARLGIQDLMDKRVHLKLWVKVKKNWRKDPNQLKWLGYK' A
#
# COMPACT_ATOMS: atom_id res chain seq x y z
N LEU A 1 -0.78 3.46 -10.66
CA LEU A 1 -1.22 2.36 -9.77
C LEU A 1 -0.26 2.32 -8.58
N ALA A 2 -0.77 2.34 -7.34
CA ALA A 2 0.07 2.30 -6.15
C ALA A 2 0.04 0.90 -5.52
N ASN A 3 1.19 0.42 -5.03
CA ASN A 3 1.34 -0.92 -4.47
C ASN A 3 1.65 -0.85 -2.97
N ILE A 4 0.91 -1.62 -2.17
CA ILE A 4 1.23 -1.92 -0.77
C ILE A 4 2.02 -3.22 -0.78
N ILE A 5 3.28 -3.19 -0.35
CA ILE A 5 4.14 -4.37 -0.31
C ILE A 5 4.12 -4.99 1.08
N VAL A 6 3.87 -6.30 1.13
CA VAL A 6 3.92 -7.09 2.35
C VAL A 6 4.87 -8.28 2.19
N GLU A 7 5.43 -8.77 3.28
CA GLU A 7 6.41 -9.86 3.24
C GLU A 7 5.79 -11.26 3.15
N ARG A 8 4.60 -11.44 3.76
CA ARG A 8 3.94 -12.74 3.93
C ARG A 8 2.51 -12.70 3.38
N GLU A 9 2.02 -13.84 2.88
CA GLU A 9 0.65 -13.97 2.37
C GLU A 9 -0.39 -13.74 3.48
N SER A 10 -0.12 -14.15 4.71
CA SER A 10 -0.99 -13.88 5.86
C SER A 10 -1.22 -12.38 6.08
N HIS A 11 -0.19 -11.55 5.88
CA HIS A 11 -0.30 -10.10 5.99
C HIS A 11 -1.16 -9.51 4.87
N LYS A 12 -1.10 -10.09 3.66
CA LYS A 12 -1.96 -9.66 2.56
C LYS A 12 -3.44 -9.84 2.91
N GLY A 13 -3.80 -10.96 3.55
CA GLY A 13 -5.15 -11.17 4.06
C GLY A 13 -5.58 -10.10 5.08
N ILE A 14 -4.70 -9.75 6.02
CA ILE A 14 -4.96 -8.72 7.04
C ILE A 14 -5.15 -7.34 6.40
N VAL A 15 -4.27 -6.96 5.47
CA VAL A 15 -4.31 -5.64 4.80
C VAL A 15 -5.54 -5.51 3.89
N ILE A 16 -5.94 -6.59 3.21
CA ILE A 16 -7.16 -6.58 2.40
C ILE A 16 -8.39 -6.49 3.32
N GLY A 17 -8.42 -7.29 4.39
CA GLY A 17 -9.57 -7.42 5.29
C GLY A 17 -10.72 -8.20 4.65
N ARG A 18 -11.74 -8.52 5.45
CA ARG A 18 -12.91 -9.28 4.97
C ARG A 18 -13.64 -8.47 3.88
N GLY A 19 -13.72 -9.03 2.67
CA GLY A 19 -14.35 -8.35 1.53
C GLY A 19 -13.67 -7.05 1.09
N GLY A 20 -12.39 -6.84 1.43
CA GLY A 20 -11.68 -5.60 1.08
C GLY A 20 -11.94 -4.42 2.02
N SER A 21 -12.59 -4.64 3.17
CA SER A 21 -12.98 -3.59 4.11
C SER A 21 -11.78 -2.77 4.60
N MET A 22 -10.70 -3.44 4.98
CA MET A 22 -9.49 -2.78 5.50
C MET A 22 -8.77 -1.99 4.42
N LEU A 23 -8.67 -2.56 3.20
CA LEU A 23 -8.08 -1.85 2.07
C LEU A 23 -8.87 -0.59 1.70
N LYS A 24 -10.20 -0.63 1.82
CA LYS A 24 -11.07 0.54 1.60
C LYS A 24 -10.84 1.64 2.63
N ILE A 25 -10.66 1.28 3.90
CA ILE A 25 -10.34 2.24 4.97
C ILE A 25 -8.99 2.91 4.69
N ILE A 26 -7.95 2.12 4.44
CA ILE A 26 -6.60 2.63 4.12
C ILE A 26 -6.64 3.54 2.89
N GLY A 27 -7.29 3.08 1.82
CA GLY A 27 -7.40 3.86 0.58
C GLY A 27 -8.21 5.14 0.73
N THR A 28 -9.24 5.14 1.57
CA THR A 28 -10.05 6.34 1.83
C THR A 28 -9.25 7.37 2.62
N GLY A 29 -8.58 6.95 3.70
CA GLY A 29 -7.72 7.84 4.50
C GLY A 29 -6.59 8.44 3.67
N ALA A 30 -5.86 7.60 2.92
CA ALA A 30 -4.77 8.06 2.05
C ALA A 30 -5.29 9.00 0.95
N ARG A 31 -6.42 8.68 0.32
CA ARG A 31 -7.02 9.55 -0.70
C ARG A 31 -7.40 10.91 -0.13
N LEU A 32 -8.04 10.96 1.03
CA LEU A 32 -8.44 12.22 1.65
C LEU A 32 -7.22 13.10 1.97
N GLY A 33 -6.16 12.53 2.56
CA GLY A 33 -4.92 13.28 2.83
C GLY A 33 -4.24 13.81 1.56
N ILE A 34 -4.24 13.04 0.46
CA ILE A 34 -3.70 13.52 -0.81
C ILE A 34 -4.59 14.61 -1.42
N GLN A 35 -5.91 14.46 -1.34
CA GLN A 35 -6.85 15.47 -1.86
C GLN A 35 -6.70 16.80 -1.13
N ASP A 36 -6.51 16.77 0.19
CA ASP A 36 -6.25 17.95 1.03
C ASP A 36 -4.93 18.63 0.64
N LEU A 37 -3.85 17.84 0.49
CA LEU A 37 -2.54 18.37 0.09
C LEU A 37 -2.53 18.99 -1.32
N MET A 38 -3.32 18.45 -2.24
CA MET A 38 -3.31 18.84 -3.67
C MET A 38 -4.46 19.78 -4.06
N ASP A 39 -5.40 20.03 -3.15
CA ASP A 39 -6.68 20.73 -3.38
C ASP A 39 -7.43 20.28 -4.64
N LYS A 40 -7.38 18.97 -4.94
CA LYS A 40 -7.90 18.38 -6.17
C LYS A 40 -8.52 17.02 -5.92
N ARG A 41 -9.49 16.64 -6.75
CA ARG A 41 -10.06 15.28 -6.72
C ARG A 41 -9.04 14.28 -7.25
N VAL A 42 -8.68 13.32 -6.40
CA VAL A 42 -7.76 12.22 -6.72
C VAL A 42 -8.48 10.88 -6.72
N HIS A 43 -8.24 10.06 -7.75
CA HIS A 43 -8.63 8.65 -7.79
C HIS A 43 -7.42 7.77 -7.44
N LEU A 44 -7.43 7.18 -6.24
CA LEU A 44 -6.34 6.34 -5.76
C LEU A 44 -6.67 4.86 -5.94
N LYS A 45 -5.93 4.16 -6.82
CA LYS A 45 -6.03 2.71 -7.03
C LYS A 45 -4.87 1.98 -6.35
N LEU A 46 -5.19 1.21 -5.31
CA LEU A 46 -4.25 0.46 -4.49
C LEU A 46 -4.28 -1.04 -4.81
N TRP A 47 -3.13 -1.69 -4.76
CA TRP A 47 -2.95 -3.14 -4.90
C TRP A 47 -2.02 -3.68 -3.82
N VAL A 48 -2.35 -4.83 -3.24
CA VAL A 48 -1.49 -5.49 -2.24
C VAL A 48 -0.65 -6.56 -2.93
N LYS A 49 0.67 -6.44 -2.84
CA LYS A 49 1.64 -7.39 -3.42
C LYS A 49 2.48 -8.03 -2.33
N VAL A 50 2.67 -9.34 -2.43
CA VAL A 50 3.53 -10.10 -1.51
C VAL A 50 4.90 -10.23 -2.14
N LYS A 51 5.93 -9.80 -1.41
CA LYS A 51 7.33 -9.92 -1.81
C LYS A 51 8.13 -10.52 -0.65
N LYS A 52 8.54 -11.77 -0.77
CA LYS A 52 9.26 -12.45 0.32
C LYS A 52 10.61 -11.77 0.56
N ASN A 53 10.99 -11.61 1.83
CA ASN A 53 12.28 -11.07 2.27
C ASN A 53 12.67 -9.68 1.69
N TRP A 54 11.71 -8.87 1.23
CA TRP A 54 12.02 -7.56 0.63
C TRP A 54 12.78 -6.63 1.57
N ARG A 55 12.56 -6.74 2.89
CA ARG A 55 13.26 -5.96 3.92
C ARG A 55 14.76 -6.27 4.01
N LYS A 56 15.19 -7.44 3.52
CA LYS A 56 16.60 -7.88 3.52
C LYS A 56 17.28 -7.69 2.17
N ASP A 57 16.53 -7.37 1.12
CA ASP A 57 17.06 -7.16 -0.22
C ASP A 57 17.46 -5.68 -0.39
N PRO A 58 18.77 -5.36 -0.48
CA PRO A 58 19.24 -3.98 -0.64
C PRO A 58 18.66 -3.28 -1.87
N ASN A 59 18.42 -4.02 -2.96
CA ASN A 59 17.83 -3.46 -4.17
C ASN A 59 16.37 -3.07 -3.96
N GLN A 60 15.62 -3.86 -3.17
CA GLN A 60 14.24 -3.51 -2.82
C GLN A 60 14.16 -2.32 -1.88
N LEU A 61 15.05 -2.26 -0.89
CA LEU A 61 15.12 -1.12 0.03
C LEU A 61 15.40 0.17 -0.73
N LYS A 62 16.36 0.15 -1.67
CA LYS A 62 16.67 1.28 -2.55
C LYS A 62 15.47 1.64 -3.44
N TRP A 63 14.83 0.66 -4.07
CA TRP A 63 13.66 0.91 -4.93
C TRP A 63 12.45 1.47 -4.16
N LEU A 64 12.27 1.07 -2.89
CA LEU A 64 11.21 1.57 -2.02
C LEU A 64 11.54 2.91 -1.35
N GLY A 65 12.75 3.45 -1.55
CA GLY A 65 13.17 4.73 -0.98
C GLY A 65 13.55 4.69 0.51
N TYR A 66 13.84 3.49 1.05
CA TYR A 66 14.36 3.35 2.42
C TYR A 66 15.88 3.51 2.53
N LYS A 67 16.59 3.50 1.39
CA LYS A 67 18.04 3.69 1.27
C LYS A 67 18.37 4.48 0.02
#